data_AF-J9C287-F1
#
_entry.id   AF-J9C287-F1
#
_cell.length_a   1.000
_cell.length_b   1.000
_cell.length_c   1.000
_cell.angle_alpha   90.00
_cell.angle_beta   90.00
_cell.angle_gamma   90.00
#
_symmetry.space_group_name_H-M   'P 1'
#
loop_
_entity.id
_entity.type
_entity.pdbx_description
1 polymer ?
#
loop_
_entity_poly.entity_id
_entity_poly.type
_entity_poly.pdbx_seq_one_letter_code
_entity_poly.pdbx_strand_id
1 'polypeptide(L)'
;MLAVDGPKAPNVSQLASDIQTSRATVMNYIKYLADARLINLVYPKGEEFPKKPSKIMMHNSNLMYSIYPVKVEEQDVLDTFFANTLWKDHKLNKGDKNLSFLVDEVMPFKICLEGAKIKNNPNVTYALHKAEIGRGNLIPLWMFGLLY
;
A
#
# COMPACT_ATOMS: atom_id res chain seq x y z
N MET A 1 -13.91 -2.38 10.94
CA MET A 1 -13.22 -1.07 11.10
C MET A 1 -12.06 -0.98 10.11
N LEU A 2 -11.81 0.20 9.53
CA LEU A 2 -10.89 0.46 8.41
C LEU A 2 -9.49 -0.17 8.52
N ALA A 3 -8.94 -0.29 9.72
CA ALA A 3 -7.59 -0.80 9.96
C ALA A 3 -7.50 -2.31 10.25
N VAL A 4 -8.64 -3.00 10.47
CA VAL A 4 -8.67 -4.39 11.01
C VAL A 4 -8.58 -5.46 9.91
N ASP A 5 -8.79 -5.06 8.66
CA ASP A 5 -8.95 -6.00 7.55
C ASP A 5 -7.86 -5.83 6.48
N GLY A 6 -6.71 -5.29 6.89
CA GLY A 6 -5.58 -5.04 6.02
C GLY A 6 -5.86 -4.00 4.92
N PRO A 7 -4.91 -3.84 3.99
CA PRO A 7 -5.00 -2.93 2.86
C PRO A 7 -6.16 -3.24 1.91
N LYS A 8 -7.29 -2.55 2.06
CA LYS A 8 -8.46 -2.68 1.17
C LYS A 8 -9.23 -1.39 0.95
N ALA A 9 -10.17 -1.44 0.01
CA ALA A 9 -11.05 -0.31 -0.28
C ALA A 9 -12.00 -0.03 0.90
N PRO A 10 -12.22 1.23 1.29
CA PRO A 10 -13.11 1.57 2.39
C PRO A 10 -14.58 1.28 2.05
N ASN A 11 -15.36 0.77 2.99
CA ASN A 11 -16.82 0.78 2.86
C ASN A 11 -17.37 2.10 3.43
N VAL A 12 -17.31 3.17 2.62
CA VAL A 12 -17.70 4.53 3.01
C VAL A 12 -19.15 4.59 3.49
N SER A 13 -20.05 3.82 2.88
CA SER A 13 -21.46 3.78 3.29
C SER A 13 -21.62 3.15 4.67
N GLN A 14 -20.93 2.04 4.96
CA GLN A 14 -20.97 1.43 6.28
C GLN A 14 -20.37 2.37 7.34
N LEU A 15 -19.22 2.96 7.06
CA LEU A 15 -18.59 3.91 7.98
C LEU A 15 -19.48 5.11 8.27
N ALA A 16 -20.12 5.68 7.24
CA ALA A 16 -21.05 6.78 7.40
C ALA A 16 -22.22 6.41 8.34
N SER A 17 -22.72 5.18 8.21
CA SER A 17 -23.73 4.63 9.12
C SER A 17 -23.21 4.46 10.54
N ASP A 18 -22.02 3.86 10.70
CA ASP A 18 -21.43 3.51 12.00
C ASP A 18 -21.12 4.76 12.84
N ILE A 19 -20.63 5.82 12.22
CA ILE A 19 -20.30 7.09 12.89
C ILE A 19 -21.37 8.17 12.68
N GLN A 20 -22.56 7.79 12.22
CA GLN A 20 -23.77 8.62 12.08
C GLN A 20 -23.50 9.97 11.37
N THR A 21 -22.84 9.93 10.22
CA THR A 21 -22.48 11.12 9.46
C THR A 21 -22.67 10.95 7.96
N SER A 22 -22.43 12.00 7.17
CA SER A 22 -22.54 11.93 5.72
C SER A 22 -21.33 11.24 5.08
N ARG A 23 -21.52 10.61 3.92
CA ARG A 23 -20.42 10.01 3.14
C ARG A 23 -19.32 11.02 2.78
N ALA A 24 -19.71 12.28 2.52
CA ALA A 24 -18.75 13.35 2.23
C ALA A 24 -17.89 13.67 3.46
N THR A 25 -18.50 13.73 4.64
CA THR A 25 -17.79 13.95 5.91
C THR A 25 -16.81 12.81 6.20
N VAL A 26 -17.22 11.54 5.99
CA VAL A 26 -16.31 10.39 6.12
C VAL A 26 -15.10 10.52 5.20
N MET A 27 -15.32 10.89 3.93
CA MET A 27 -14.22 11.07 2.97
C MET A 27 -13.27 12.20 3.40
N ASN A 28 -13.80 13.29 3.98
CA ASN A 28 -12.96 14.35 4.55
C ASN A 28 -12.13 13.85 5.73
N TYR A 29 -12.70 13.02 6.63
CA TYR A 29 -11.93 12.42 7.73
C TYR A 29 -10.83 11.49 7.23
N ILE A 30 -11.12 10.66 6.22
CA ILE A 30 -10.09 9.82 5.58
C ILE A 30 -8.98 10.68 4.99
N LYS A 31 -9.33 11.80 4.34
CA LYS A 31 -8.35 12.75 3.84
C LYS A 31 -7.51 13.36 4.95
N TYR A 32 -8.12 13.80 6.06
CA TYR A 32 -7.37 14.37 7.19
C TYR A 32 -6.41 13.37 7.83
N LEU A 33 -6.78 12.09 7.92
CA LEU A 33 -5.87 11.03 8.38
C LEU A 33 -4.69 10.83 7.42
N ALA A 34 -4.91 10.97 6.12
CA ALA A 34 -3.86 10.88 5.12
C ALA A 34 -2.93 12.10 5.19
N ASP A 35 -3.49 13.30 5.27
CA ASP A 35 -2.74 14.56 5.41
C ASP A 35 -1.91 14.59 6.71
N ALA A 36 -2.44 13.98 7.78
CA ALA A 36 -1.74 13.78 9.06
C ALA A 36 -0.70 12.66 9.04
N ARG A 37 -0.46 12.01 7.89
CA ARG A 37 0.51 10.89 7.71
C ARG A 37 0.24 9.69 8.62
N LEU A 38 -1.03 9.42 8.91
CA LEU A 38 -1.43 8.20 9.62
C LEU A 38 -1.72 7.07 8.65
N ILE A 39 -2.28 7.40 7.48
CA ILE A 39 -2.63 6.44 6.43
C ILE A 39 -2.13 6.92 5.06
N ASN A 40 -1.94 5.96 4.15
CA ASN A 40 -1.72 6.20 2.73
C ASN A 40 -2.94 5.77 1.93
N LEU A 41 -3.35 6.62 0.98
CA LEU A 41 -4.46 6.36 0.08
C LEU A 41 -3.93 5.94 -1.28
N VAL A 42 -4.21 4.72 -1.69
CA VAL A 42 -3.76 4.17 -2.98
C VAL A 42 -4.92 4.14 -3.96
N TYR A 43 -4.74 4.86 -5.06
CA TYR A 43 -5.73 5.03 -6.11
C TYR A 43 -5.38 4.25 -7.37
N PRO A 44 -6.36 3.83 -8.18
CA PRO A 44 -6.12 3.45 -9.57
C PRO A 44 -5.37 4.56 -10.34
N LYS A 45 -4.70 4.18 -11.44
CA LYS A 45 -4.07 5.14 -12.33
C LYS A 45 -5.10 6.16 -12.84
N GLY A 46 -4.76 7.45 -12.79
CA GLY A 46 -5.64 8.54 -13.22
C GLY A 46 -6.79 8.87 -12.25
N GLU A 47 -6.82 8.27 -11.07
CA GLU A 47 -7.76 8.61 -10.01
C GLU A 47 -7.06 9.26 -8.82
N GLU A 48 -7.80 10.13 -8.14
CA GLU A 48 -7.34 10.84 -6.96
C GLU A 48 -8.55 11.27 -6.10
N PHE A 49 -8.28 11.79 -4.91
CA PHE A 49 -9.30 12.41 -4.08
C PHE A 49 -10.06 13.49 -4.87
N PRO A 50 -11.41 13.54 -4.83
CA PRO A 50 -12.32 12.96 -3.83
C PRO A 50 -12.88 11.58 -4.19
N LYS A 51 -12.36 10.91 -5.23
CA LYS A 51 -12.80 9.54 -5.55
C LYS A 51 -12.48 8.58 -4.39
N LYS A 52 -13.14 7.43 -4.41
CA LYS A 52 -12.91 6.37 -3.43
C LYS A 52 -11.56 5.70 -3.73
N PRO A 53 -10.62 5.62 -2.76
CA PRO A 53 -9.37 4.90 -2.96
C PRO A 53 -9.62 3.40 -3.10
N SER A 54 -8.74 2.73 -3.83
CA SER A 54 -8.80 1.27 -3.97
C SER A 54 -8.26 0.54 -2.76
N LYS A 55 -7.32 1.15 -2.04
CA LYS A 55 -6.64 0.55 -0.90
C LYS A 55 -6.27 1.66 0.08
N ILE A 56 -6.59 1.47 1.36
CA ILE A 56 -6.12 2.31 2.46
C ILE A 56 -5.07 1.51 3.22
N MET A 57 -3.91 2.11 3.41
CA MET A 57 -2.77 1.48 4.09
C MET A 57 -2.34 2.31 5.27
N MET A 58 -1.67 1.71 6.25
CA MET A 58 -0.97 2.50 7.26
C MET A 58 0.18 3.26 6.60
N HIS A 59 0.49 4.46 7.09
CA HIS A 59 1.59 5.25 6.53
C HIS A 59 2.95 4.59 6.80
N ASN A 60 3.09 3.87 7.91
CA ASN A 60 4.31 3.20 8.33
C ASN A 60 3.99 1.83 8.95
N SER A 61 4.86 0.85 8.74
CA SER A 61 4.70 -0.52 9.27
C SER A 61 4.65 -0.55 10.80
N ASN A 62 5.37 0.34 11.49
CA ASN A 62 5.33 0.43 12.96
C ASN A 62 3.92 0.74 13.48
N LEU A 63 3.16 1.58 12.75
CA LEU A 63 1.78 1.92 13.13
C LEU A 63 0.87 0.69 13.08
N MET A 64 1.17 -0.30 12.24
CA MET A 64 0.39 -1.55 12.19
C MET A 64 0.50 -2.29 13.53
N TYR A 65 1.70 -2.39 14.08
CA TYR A 65 1.94 -3.06 15.37
C TYR A 65 1.43 -2.24 16.57
N SER A 66 1.48 -0.91 16.50
CA SER A 66 1.00 -0.05 17.60
C SER A 66 -0.52 0.03 17.71
N ILE A 67 -1.23 0.04 16.58
CA ILE A 67 -2.69 0.20 16.56
C ILE A 67 -3.39 -1.16 16.63
N TYR A 68 -2.81 -2.21 16.06
CA TYR A 68 -3.46 -3.53 16.02
C TYR A 68 -2.47 -4.71 16.09
N PRO A 69 -1.91 -5.04 17.26
CA PRO A 69 -0.85 -6.05 17.39
C PRO A 69 -1.30 -7.49 17.05
N VAL A 70 -2.60 -7.76 16.97
CA VAL A 70 -3.15 -9.14 16.95
C VAL A 70 -3.34 -9.71 15.53
N LYS A 71 -3.32 -8.87 14.47
CA LYS A 71 -3.70 -9.30 13.10
C LYS A 71 -2.89 -8.61 12.01
N VAL A 72 -1.56 -8.63 12.15
CA VAL A 72 -0.63 -8.08 11.17
C VAL A 72 -0.16 -9.21 10.25
N GLU A 73 -0.60 -9.21 9.00
CA GLU A 73 -0.15 -10.14 7.96
C GLU A 73 1.20 -9.70 7.40
N GLU A 74 2.13 -10.65 7.20
CA GLU A 74 3.49 -10.33 6.73
C GLU A 74 3.48 -9.61 5.38
N GLN A 75 2.67 -10.06 4.42
CA GLN A 75 2.55 -9.39 3.12
C GLN A 75 2.12 -7.92 3.25
N ASP A 76 1.21 -7.61 4.18
CA ASP A 76 0.73 -6.25 4.38
C ASP A 76 1.82 -5.35 4.98
N VAL A 77 2.67 -5.90 5.84
CA VAL A 77 3.85 -5.21 6.38
C VAL A 77 4.83 -4.89 5.26
N LEU A 78 5.10 -5.83 4.37
CA LEU A 78 6.04 -5.66 3.26
C LEU A 78 5.52 -4.66 2.21
N ASP A 79 4.25 -4.76 1.86
CA ASP A 79 3.57 -3.78 0.99
C ASP A 79 3.63 -2.39 1.62
N THR A 80 3.39 -2.28 2.94
CA THR A 80 3.42 -1.01 3.67
C THR A 80 4.83 -0.45 3.77
N PHE A 81 5.84 -1.28 4.00
CA PHE A 81 7.25 -0.87 3.98
C PHE A 81 7.62 -0.30 2.62
N PHE A 82 7.34 -1.03 1.54
CA PHE A 82 7.62 -0.56 0.17
C PHE A 82 6.89 0.75 -0.15
N ALA A 83 5.63 0.86 0.27
CA ALA A 83 4.89 2.10 0.08
C ALA A 83 5.48 3.26 0.88
N ASN A 84 5.89 3.01 2.12
CA ASN A 84 6.50 4.02 2.99
C ASN A 84 7.82 4.55 2.44
N THR A 85 8.67 3.69 1.86
CA THR A 85 9.98 4.10 1.33
C THR A 85 9.86 4.96 0.07
N LEU A 86 8.88 4.69 -0.80
CA LEU A 86 8.72 5.40 -2.06
C LEU A 86 7.80 6.62 -2.00
N TRP A 87 6.89 6.68 -1.03
CA TRP A 87 5.85 7.71 -0.92
C TRP A 87 6.36 9.15 -1.02
N LYS A 88 7.56 9.43 -0.51
CA LYS A 88 8.12 10.79 -0.44
C LYS A 88 8.37 11.38 -1.83
N ASP A 89 8.99 10.60 -2.71
CA ASP A 89 9.51 11.08 -3.99
C ASP A 89 8.78 10.47 -5.20
N HIS A 90 7.91 9.48 -4.98
CA HIS A 90 7.22 8.75 -6.04
C HIS A 90 5.71 8.64 -5.81
N LYS A 91 4.95 8.63 -6.90
CA LYS A 91 3.51 8.42 -6.87
C LYS A 91 3.19 6.92 -6.91
N LEU A 92 2.47 6.43 -5.91
CA LEU A 92 2.06 5.04 -5.81
C LEU A 92 0.59 4.85 -6.20
N ASN A 93 0.37 4.13 -7.29
CA ASN A 93 -0.96 3.70 -7.73
C ASN A 93 -1.18 2.21 -7.46
N LYS A 94 -2.45 1.80 -7.48
CA LYS A 94 -2.83 0.40 -7.42
C LYS A 94 -2.22 -0.37 -8.61
N GLY A 95 -1.58 -1.50 -8.33
CA GLY A 95 -1.12 -2.43 -9.36
C GLY A 95 -2.27 -3.13 -10.09
N ASP A 96 -2.05 -3.47 -11.37
CA ASP A 96 -3.02 -4.23 -12.15
C ASP A 96 -2.90 -5.75 -11.87
N LYS A 97 -4.03 -6.45 -11.91
CA LYS A 97 -4.15 -7.91 -11.71
C LYS A 97 -3.46 -8.42 -10.44
N ASN A 98 -2.23 -8.93 -10.59
CA ASN A 98 -1.42 -9.61 -9.57
C ASN A 98 -0.19 -8.79 -9.14
N LEU A 99 -0.16 -7.51 -9.51
CA LEU A 99 0.88 -6.56 -9.12
C LEU A 99 0.45 -5.83 -7.85
N SER A 100 1.43 -5.50 -7.00
CA SER A 100 1.16 -4.78 -5.75
C SER A 100 0.94 -3.29 -6.02
N PHE A 101 1.82 -2.67 -6.80
CA PHE A 101 1.80 -1.23 -7.08
C PHE A 101 2.18 -0.90 -8.52
N LEU A 102 1.77 0.28 -8.96
CA LEU A 102 2.27 0.94 -10.15
C LEU A 102 2.92 2.26 -9.70
N VAL A 103 4.25 2.33 -9.78
CA VAL A 103 5.04 3.49 -9.37
C VAL A 103 5.17 4.46 -10.54
N ASP A 104 4.93 5.74 -10.29
CA ASP A 104 4.96 6.83 -11.27
C ASP A 104 4.16 6.54 -12.54
N GLU A 105 3.07 5.77 -12.38
CA GLU A 105 2.16 5.37 -13.46
C GLU A 105 2.78 4.55 -14.61
N VAL A 106 4.04 4.12 -14.47
CA VAL A 106 4.83 3.46 -15.53
C VAL A 106 5.59 2.22 -15.08
N MET A 107 6.00 2.13 -13.81
CA MET A 107 6.79 1.00 -13.31
C MET A 107 5.92 0.05 -12.47
N PRO A 108 5.54 -1.13 -12.99
CA PRO A 108 4.79 -2.11 -12.22
C PRO A 108 5.71 -2.86 -11.25
N PHE A 109 5.30 -2.89 -9.99
CA PHE A 109 6.00 -3.61 -8.93
C PHE A 109 5.15 -4.72 -8.33
N LYS A 110 5.80 -5.85 -8.04
CA LYS A 110 5.24 -6.93 -7.25
C LYS A 110 6.11 -7.19 -6.04
N ILE A 111 5.54 -7.05 -4.85
CA ILE A 111 6.20 -7.41 -3.60
C ILE A 111 5.95 -8.90 -3.36
N CYS A 112 7.01 -9.64 -3.13
CA CYS A 112 6.99 -11.08 -2.96
C CYS A 112 7.49 -11.48 -1.57
N LEU A 113 6.71 -12.32 -0.89
CA LEU A 113 7.17 -13.07 0.27
C LEU A 113 8.35 -13.98 -0.07
N GLU A 114 9.06 -14.39 0.97
CA GLU A 114 10.11 -15.41 0.88
C GLU A 114 9.54 -16.69 0.26
N GLY A 115 10.27 -17.29 -0.70
CA GLY A 115 9.87 -18.54 -1.36
C GLY A 115 8.71 -18.41 -2.36
N ALA A 116 8.23 -17.20 -2.67
CA ALA A 116 7.19 -17.00 -3.68
C ALA A 116 7.61 -17.53 -5.05
N LYS A 117 6.74 -18.30 -5.71
CA LYS A 117 6.96 -18.77 -7.09
C LYS A 117 6.79 -17.62 -8.07
N ILE A 118 7.90 -17.14 -8.63
CA ILE A 118 7.90 -16.01 -9.58
C ILE A 118 8.05 -16.53 -11.00
N LYS A 119 7.01 -16.28 -11.82
CA LYS A 119 7.15 -16.33 -13.28
C LYS A 119 7.75 -15.00 -13.71
N ASN A 120 9.02 -15.00 -14.07
CA ASN A 120 9.75 -13.78 -14.38
C ASN A 120 9.17 -13.13 -15.65
N ASN A 121 8.57 -11.94 -15.49
CA ASN A 121 8.17 -11.08 -16.60
C ASN A 121 9.11 -9.87 -16.66
N PRO A 122 9.85 -9.66 -17.76
CA PRO A 122 10.82 -8.57 -17.87
C PRO A 122 10.20 -7.18 -17.73
N ASN A 123 8.89 -7.03 -17.96
CA ASN A 123 8.18 -5.75 -17.83
C ASN A 123 7.75 -5.45 -16.39
N VAL A 124 8.03 -6.33 -15.42
CA VAL A 124 7.63 -6.18 -14.02
C VAL A 124 8.86 -6.22 -13.13
N THR A 125 8.92 -5.31 -12.16
CA THR A 125 9.97 -5.36 -11.13
C THR A 125 9.44 -6.11 -9.91
N TYR A 126 10.21 -7.05 -9.41
CA TYR A 126 9.86 -7.89 -8.27
C TYR A 126 10.71 -7.50 -7.07
N ALA A 127 10.07 -7.02 -6.01
CA ALA A 127 10.72 -6.74 -4.75
C ALA A 127 10.66 -7.99 -3.85
N LEU A 128 11.81 -8.60 -3.57
CA LEU A 128 11.91 -9.90 -2.93
C LEU A 128 12.21 -9.79 -1.44
N HIS A 129 11.33 -10.31 -0.60
CA HIS A 129 11.60 -10.43 0.82
C HIS A 129 12.72 -11.45 1.09
N LYS A 130 13.66 -11.11 1.98
CA LYS A 130 14.82 -11.92 2.41
C LYS A 130 15.77 -12.42 1.31
N ALA A 131 15.69 -11.88 0.09
CA ALA A 131 16.72 -12.13 -0.91
C ALA A 131 18.02 -11.39 -0.52
N GLU A 132 19.16 -12.05 -0.59
CA GLU A 132 20.47 -11.41 -0.35
C GLU A 132 20.99 -10.72 -1.61
N ILE A 133 20.75 -11.32 -2.78
CA ILE A 133 21.30 -10.88 -4.06
C ILE A 133 20.18 -10.68 -5.06
N GLY A 134 20.17 -9.53 -5.72
CA GLY A 134 19.27 -9.23 -6.84
C GLY A 134 19.80 -9.71 -8.18
N ARG A 135 18.90 -9.93 -9.14
CA ARG A 135 19.26 -10.29 -10.52
C ARG A 135 18.25 -9.73 -11.52
N GLY A 136 18.71 -8.81 -12.37
CA GLY A 136 17.85 -8.17 -13.37
C GLY A 136 16.71 -7.38 -12.71
N ASN A 137 15.47 -7.73 -13.03
CA ASN A 137 14.25 -7.13 -12.48
C ASN A 137 13.81 -7.73 -11.12
N LEU A 138 14.64 -8.58 -10.51
CA LEU A 138 14.45 -9.11 -9.16
C LEU A 138 15.35 -8.33 -8.20
N ILE A 139 14.75 -7.49 -7.36
CA ILE A 139 15.45 -6.59 -6.44
C ILE A 139 15.14 -7.00 -5.01
N PRO A 140 16.14 -7.21 -4.14
CA PRO A 140 15.90 -7.41 -2.71
C PRO A 140 15.12 -6.26 -2.10
N LEU A 141 14.04 -6.57 -1.38
CA LEU A 141 13.14 -5.56 -0.84
C LEU A 141 13.85 -4.61 0.15
N TRP A 142 14.82 -5.11 0.91
CA TRP A 142 15.56 -4.30 1.88
C TRP A 142 16.38 -3.17 1.22
N MET A 143 16.75 -3.30 -0.07
CA MET A 143 17.47 -2.24 -0.78
C MET A 143 16.65 -0.95 -0.93
N PHE A 144 15.32 -1.06 -0.98
CA PHE A 144 14.44 0.11 -1.05
C PHE A 144 14.47 0.96 0.23
N GLY A 145 14.97 0.42 1.34
CA GLY A 145 15.20 1.18 2.57
C GLY A 145 16.35 2.20 2.47
N LEU A 146 17.13 2.17 1.40
CA LEU A 146 18.26 3.08 1.16
C LEU A 146 17.88 4.31 0.33
N LEU A 147 16.63 4.44 -0.11
CA LEU A 147 16.14 5.50 -1.00
C LEU A 147 15.81 6.82 -0.27
N TYR A 148 16.48 7.11 0.85
CA TYR A 148 16.14 8.21 1.76
C TYR A 148 16.62 9.59 1.30
#